data_AF-A0A958EGM7-F1
#
_entry.id   AF-A0A958EGM7-F1
#
_cell.length_a   1.000
_cell.length_b   1.000
_cell.length_c   1.000
_cell.angle_alpha   90.00
_cell.angle_beta   90.00
_cell.angle_gamma   90.00
#
_symmetry.space_group_name_H-M   'P 1'
#
loop_
_entity.id
_entity.type
_entity.pdbx_description
1 polymer ?
#
loop_
_entity_poly.entity_id
_entity_poly.type
_entity_poly.pdbx_seq_one_letter_code
_entity_poly.pdbx_strand_id
1 'polypeptide(L)'
;MIVASIDLMDGKAVQLRQGSEKVLDRDDPLDLASEFDRFGEVAIIDLDAALGKGDNRELIKSLLKRADCRLGGGIKTVAEAREWVSLGAKKIIIGSLAFENDQLNRDFLTELGAAIGRERVIVAVDSRNREIVTRGWRHRTGLDLLESAAQLNDLAGGLLFTCVEREGTMEGIDPEQVRDLLAVCRVPVTVAGGVRSVAEIEQLSALGVDIQLGMALYTGEVDLAEGFIAALNWKEDLLPAIIQDPAGQVLMLGYVNADSLRHTFATGKMTFFSRSRQKLWTKGETSGHFQMVQRLRADCDRDTLLVTVAQQHVACHTGWYSCFGEQRFALENLQSTIMERFENAPPDSYTARLKSGDLVYEKILEEAGEVVEAREREHIIWEAADVLYFVTALLSREGIAIDEVFGELRRRRLK
;
A
#
# COMPACT_ATOMS: atom_id res chain seq x y z
N MET A 1 -9.22 -4.31 7.72
CA MET A 1 -9.07 -3.83 6.35
C MET A 1 -8.94 -5.01 5.43
N ILE A 2 -9.45 -4.87 4.22
CA ILE A 2 -9.21 -5.84 3.17
C ILE A 2 -7.76 -5.71 2.71
N VAL A 3 -7.12 -6.84 2.47
CA VAL A 3 -5.84 -6.94 1.81
C VAL A 3 -5.97 -7.93 0.67
N ALA A 4 -6.04 -7.44 -0.55
CA ALA A 4 -6.04 -8.32 -1.71
C ALA A 4 -4.66 -8.96 -1.89
N SER A 5 -4.62 -10.25 -2.20
CA SER A 5 -3.39 -11.00 -2.41
C SER A 5 -3.15 -11.34 -3.87
N ILE A 6 -1.91 -11.17 -4.31
CA ILE A 6 -1.39 -11.59 -5.61
C ILE A 6 -0.30 -12.62 -5.33
N ASP A 7 -0.60 -13.89 -5.62
CA ASP A 7 0.39 -14.95 -5.59
C ASP A 7 1.09 -15.01 -6.95
N LEU A 8 2.42 -15.04 -6.95
CA LEU A 8 3.23 -15.01 -8.17
C LEU A 8 3.83 -16.38 -8.47
N MET A 9 3.65 -16.84 -9.70
CA MET A 9 4.24 -18.07 -10.23
C MET A 9 4.50 -17.92 -11.73
N ASP A 10 5.71 -18.23 -12.17
CA ASP A 10 6.18 -18.10 -13.56
C ASP A 10 5.93 -16.69 -14.14
N GLY A 11 6.12 -15.64 -13.34
CA GLY A 11 5.91 -14.25 -13.73
C GLY A 11 4.45 -13.80 -13.84
N LYS A 12 3.49 -14.66 -13.44
CA LYS A 12 2.05 -14.40 -13.53
C LYS A 12 1.41 -14.32 -12.15
N ALA A 13 0.28 -13.62 -12.06
CA ALA A 13 -0.60 -13.74 -10.91
C ALA A 13 -1.38 -15.06 -11.02
N VAL A 14 -1.38 -15.88 -9.96
CA VAL A 14 -2.05 -17.18 -9.94
C VAL A 14 -2.94 -17.32 -8.72
N GLN A 15 -3.85 -18.29 -8.77
CA GLN A 15 -4.60 -18.76 -7.59
C GLN A 15 -4.49 -20.27 -7.47
N LEU A 16 -4.13 -20.73 -6.27
CA LEU A 16 -4.01 -22.15 -5.94
C LEU A 16 -5.13 -22.58 -5.00
N ARG A 17 -5.82 -23.68 -5.33
CA ARG A 17 -6.68 -24.38 -4.38
C ARG A 17 -5.82 -25.24 -3.48
N GLN A 18 -6.03 -25.10 -2.17
CA GLN A 18 -5.26 -25.82 -1.13
C GLN A 18 -3.74 -25.76 -1.39
N GLY A 19 -3.24 -24.61 -1.84
CA GLY A 19 -1.81 -24.32 -1.98
C GLY A 19 -1.07 -25.17 -3.01
N SER A 20 -1.76 -25.92 -3.88
CA SER A 20 -1.09 -26.81 -4.83
C SER A 20 -1.77 -26.97 -6.20
N GLU A 21 -3.10 -26.92 -6.26
CA GLU A 21 -3.84 -27.06 -7.53
C GLU A 21 -4.04 -25.67 -8.15
N LYS A 22 -3.42 -25.40 -9.31
CA LYS A 22 -3.61 -24.13 -10.02
C LYS A 22 -5.01 -24.05 -10.61
N VAL A 23 -5.78 -23.05 -10.21
CA VAL A 23 -7.18 -22.82 -10.65
C VAL A 23 -7.27 -21.71 -11.69
N LEU A 24 -6.52 -20.63 -11.49
CA LEU A 24 -6.56 -19.42 -12.32
C LEU A 24 -5.16 -18.84 -12.50
N ASP A 25 -4.94 -18.17 -13.63
CA ASP A 25 -3.83 -17.25 -13.85
C ASP A 25 -4.22 -16.01 -14.64
N ARG A 26 -3.40 -14.98 -14.45
CA ARG A 26 -3.57 -13.62 -14.96
C ARG A 26 -2.21 -13.05 -15.34
N ASP A 27 -2.13 -12.49 -16.55
CA ASP A 27 -0.89 -11.95 -17.13
C ASP A 27 -0.66 -10.45 -16.79
N ASP A 28 -1.50 -9.87 -15.95
CA ASP A 28 -1.57 -8.44 -15.62
C ASP A 28 -1.31 -8.12 -14.12
N PRO A 29 -0.27 -8.67 -13.46
CA PRO A 29 -0.03 -8.45 -12.03
C PRO A 29 0.18 -6.99 -11.64
N LEU A 30 0.74 -6.16 -12.54
CA LEU A 30 0.95 -4.73 -12.29
C LEU A 30 -0.36 -3.93 -12.26
N ASP A 31 -1.31 -4.30 -13.12
CA ASP A 31 -2.62 -3.66 -13.18
C ASP A 31 -3.45 -4.07 -11.97
N LEU A 32 -3.41 -5.36 -11.60
CA LEU A 32 -4.03 -5.86 -10.36
C LEU A 32 -3.48 -5.14 -9.12
N ALA A 33 -2.16 -4.96 -9.02
CA ALA A 33 -1.59 -4.24 -7.89
C ALA A 33 -2.07 -2.78 -7.82
N SER A 34 -2.17 -2.11 -8.97
CA SER A 34 -2.68 -0.74 -9.06
C SER A 34 -4.16 -0.65 -8.69
N GLU A 35 -4.97 -1.64 -9.07
CA GLU A 35 -6.38 -1.74 -8.71
C GLU A 35 -6.55 -2.01 -7.21
N PHE A 36 -5.81 -2.97 -6.68
CA PHE A 36 -5.92 -3.41 -5.29
C PHE A 36 -5.41 -2.34 -4.30
N ASP A 37 -4.35 -1.61 -4.65
CA ASP A 37 -3.80 -0.52 -3.82
C ASP A 37 -4.84 0.56 -3.53
N ARG A 38 -5.87 0.72 -4.37
CA ARG A 38 -6.93 1.69 -4.15
C ARG A 38 -7.68 1.47 -2.83
N PHE A 39 -7.71 0.23 -2.33
CA PHE A 39 -8.52 -0.20 -1.18
C PHE A 39 -7.69 -0.58 0.05
N GLY A 40 -6.37 -0.75 -0.07
CA GLY A 40 -5.52 -1.16 1.05
C GLY A 40 -4.11 -1.54 0.63
N GLU A 41 -3.32 -2.05 1.56
CA GLU A 41 -2.05 -2.71 1.22
C GLU A 41 -2.33 -3.96 0.36
N VAL A 42 -1.42 -4.29 -0.55
CA VAL A 42 -1.49 -5.51 -1.38
C VAL A 42 -0.55 -6.57 -0.82
N ALA A 43 -1.01 -7.80 -0.64
CA ALA A 43 -0.14 -8.92 -0.31
C ALA A 43 0.47 -9.50 -1.58
N ILE A 44 1.79 -9.50 -1.69
CA ILE A 44 2.51 -10.17 -2.77
C ILE A 44 3.19 -11.40 -2.19
N ILE A 45 2.90 -12.59 -2.75
CA ILE A 45 3.52 -13.85 -2.31
C ILE A 45 4.29 -14.46 -3.48
N ASP A 46 5.63 -14.52 -3.38
CA ASP A 46 6.48 -15.18 -4.38
C ASP A 46 6.45 -16.71 -4.17
N LEU A 47 5.59 -17.41 -4.91
CA LEU A 47 5.46 -18.86 -4.80
C LEU A 47 6.66 -19.57 -5.39
N ASP A 48 7.30 -19.03 -6.43
CA ASP A 48 8.49 -19.66 -7.04
C ASP A 48 9.65 -19.68 -6.04
N ALA A 49 9.87 -18.56 -5.34
CA ALA A 49 10.87 -18.47 -4.30
C ALA A 49 10.51 -19.33 -3.09
N ALA A 50 9.24 -19.36 -2.69
CA ALA A 50 8.75 -20.20 -1.58
C ALA A 50 8.92 -21.70 -1.86
N LEU A 51 8.69 -22.12 -3.10
CA LEU A 51 8.81 -23.51 -3.56
C LEU A 51 10.25 -23.89 -3.97
N GLY A 52 11.17 -22.92 -4.02
CA GLY A 52 12.56 -23.13 -4.42
C GLY A 52 12.74 -23.48 -5.90
N LYS A 53 11.83 -23.02 -6.76
CA LYS A 53 11.82 -23.29 -8.21
C LYS A 53 12.32 -22.13 -9.06
N GLY A 54 12.49 -20.96 -8.47
CA GLY A 54 12.88 -19.72 -9.14
C GLY A 54 12.63 -18.53 -8.22
N ASP A 55 12.48 -17.34 -8.81
CA ASP A 55 12.03 -16.13 -8.12
C ASP A 55 11.39 -15.16 -9.11
N ASN A 56 10.62 -14.21 -8.59
CA ASN A 56 9.94 -13.17 -9.37
C ASN A 56 10.53 -11.77 -9.10
N ARG A 57 11.84 -11.66 -8.84
CA ARG A 57 12.43 -10.43 -8.25
C ARG A 57 12.21 -9.15 -9.06
N GLU A 58 12.42 -9.19 -10.37
CA GLU A 58 12.24 -8.01 -11.24
C GLU A 58 10.78 -7.56 -11.33
N LEU A 59 9.86 -8.52 -11.34
CA LEU A 59 8.43 -8.24 -11.28
C LEU A 59 8.05 -7.62 -9.93
N ILE A 60 8.54 -8.19 -8.81
CA ILE A 60 8.30 -7.65 -7.48
C ILE A 60 8.83 -6.22 -7.34
N LYS A 61 10.04 -5.92 -7.83
CA LYS A 61 10.55 -4.53 -7.88
C LYS A 61 9.60 -3.58 -8.60
N SER A 62 8.99 -4.04 -9.69
CA SER A 62 8.02 -3.25 -10.44
C SER A 62 6.70 -3.07 -9.67
N LEU A 63 6.22 -4.11 -8.98
CA LEU A 63 5.04 -4.06 -8.12
C LEU A 63 5.22 -3.09 -6.94
N LEU A 64 6.39 -3.12 -6.28
CA LEU A 64 6.72 -2.23 -5.15
C LEU A 64 6.77 -0.75 -5.53
N LYS A 65 6.98 -0.42 -6.81
CA LYS A 65 6.88 0.95 -7.32
C LYS A 65 5.44 1.41 -7.58
N ARG A 66 4.50 0.47 -7.73
CA ARG A 66 3.12 0.74 -8.13
C ARG A 66 2.13 0.73 -6.97
N ALA A 67 2.40 -0.03 -5.92
CA ALA A 67 1.48 -0.25 -4.82
C ALA A 67 2.18 -0.31 -3.47
N ASP A 68 1.45 0.00 -2.41
CA ASP A 68 1.89 -0.26 -1.04
C ASP A 68 1.77 -1.78 -0.77
N CYS A 69 2.88 -2.51 -0.88
CA CYS A 69 2.86 -3.96 -0.74
C CYS A 69 3.42 -4.45 0.60
N ARG A 70 2.83 -5.54 1.12
CA ARG A 70 3.47 -6.47 2.04
C ARG A 70 3.95 -7.70 1.27
N LEU A 71 5.18 -8.13 1.51
CA LEU A 71 5.85 -9.14 0.69
C LEU A 71 6.14 -10.41 1.49
N GLY A 72 5.72 -11.55 0.97
CA GLY A 72 6.07 -12.88 1.46
C GLY A 72 6.58 -13.80 0.36
N GLY A 73 7.00 -15.00 0.75
CA GLY A 73 7.48 -16.03 -0.16
C GLY A 73 9.00 -16.05 -0.32
N GLY A 74 9.63 -17.14 0.13
CA GLY A 74 11.05 -17.41 -0.15
C GLY A 74 12.10 -16.51 0.51
N ILE A 75 11.73 -15.60 1.41
CA ILE A 75 12.68 -14.75 2.14
C ILE A 75 13.38 -15.57 3.23
N LYS A 76 14.69 -15.74 3.11
CA LYS A 76 15.48 -16.68 3.92
C LYS A 76 16.46 -15.99 4.86
N THR A 77 16.77 -14.71 4.64
CA THR A 77 17.77 -13.98 5.42
C THR A 77 17.31 -12.58 5.81
N VAL A 78 17.88 -12.05 6.89
CA VAL A 78 17.67 -10.65 7.32
C VAL A 78 18.16 -9.66 6.27
N ALA A 79 19.25 -9.99 5.56
CA ALA A 79 19.80 -9.16 4.49
C ALA A 79 18.81 -9.00 3.32
N GLU A 80 18.17 -10.09 2.88
CA GLU A 80 17.12 -10.05 1.85
C GLU A 80 15.91 -9.25 2.30
N ALA A 81 15.44 -9.43 3.53
CA ALA A 81 14.32 -8.66 4.07
C ALA A 81 14.62 -7.15 4.09
N ARG A 82 15.84 -6.76 4.51
CA ARG A 82 16.31 -5.37 4.47
C ARG A 82 16.36 -4.84 3.04
N GLU A 83 16.83 -5.64 2.08
CA GLU A 83 16.84 -5.26 0.67
C GLU A 83 15.42 -4.95 0.17
N TRP A 84 14.44 -5.83 0.45
CA TRP A 84 13.06 -5.62 0.04
C TRP A 84 12.41 -4.40 0.66
N VAL A 85 12.64 -4.17 1.95
CA VAL A 85 12.19 -2.96 2.64
C VAL A 85 12.82 -1.71 2.03
N SER A 86 14.10 -1.79 1.65
CA SER A 86 14.79 -0.72 0.94
C SER A 86 14.16 -0.46 -0.44
N LEU A 87 13.70 -1.51 -1.14
CA LEU A 87 13.06 -1.41 -2.45
C LEU A 87 11.59 -0.96 -2.40
N GLY A 88 11.02 -0.76 -1.21
CA GLY A 88 9.68 -0.18 -1.03
C GLY A 88 8.67 -1.07 -0.31
N ALA A 89 9.02 -2.31 0.04
CA ALA A 89 8.10 -3.19 0.78
C ALA A 89 7.75 -2.56 2.15
N LYS A 90 6.46 -2.47 2.45
CA LYS A 90 5.96 -1.91 3.72
C LYS A 90 6.19 -2.88 4.86
N LYS A 91 5.95 -4.17 4.60
CA LYS A 91 6.05 -5.26 5.56
C LYS A 91 6.61 -6.50 4.89
N ILE A 92 7.26 -7.34 5.69
CA ILE A 92 7.84 -8.62 5.29
C ILE A 92 7.10 -9.73 6.02
N ILE A 93 6.58 -10.70 5.28
CA ILE A 93 5.86 -11.86 5.78
C ILE A 93 6.83 -13.04 5.86
N ILE A 94 7.02 -13.55 7.07
CA ILE A 94 7.85 -14.73 7.36
C ILE A 94 6.95 -15.89 7.76
N GLY A 95 6.99 -16.98 6.99
CA GLY A 95 6.30 -18.24 7.32
C GLY A 95 7.24 -19.24 7.98
N SER A 96 7.63 -20.27 7.23
CA SER A 96 8.38 -21.42 7.76
C SER A 96 9.64 -21.08 8.56
N LEU A 97 10.37 -20.01 8.21
CA LEU A 97 11.60 -19.62 8.91
C LEU A 97 11.34 -19.09 10.33
N ALA A 98 10.11 -18.63 10.63
CA ALA A 98 9.71 -18.30 11.99
C ALA A 98 9.60 -19.55 12.88
N PHE A 99 9.52 -20.75 12.29
CA PHE A 99 9.33 -22.03 12.98
C PHE A 99 10.37 -23.06 12.52
N GLU A 100 11.59 -22.93 13.02
CA GLU A 100 12.71 -23.80 12.64
C GLU A 100 12.93 -24.89 13.69
N ASN A 101 13.22 -26.12 13.26
CA ASN A 101 13.38 -27.28 14.14
C ASN A 101 12.21 -27.50 15.11
N ASP A 102 10.98 -27.28 14.62
CA ASP A 102 9.74 -27.44 15.38
C ASP A 102 9.67 -26.52 16.62
N GLN A 103 10.37 -25.39 16.58
CA GLN A 103 10.40 -24.37 17.61
C GLN A 103 10.29 -22.98 17.00
N LEU A 104 9.80 -22.02 17.78
CA LEU A 104 9.78 -20.61 17.37
C LEU A 104 11.22 -20.08 17.26
N ASN A 105 11.61 -19.61 16.07
CA ASN A 105 12.93 -19.05 15.80
C ASN A 105 13.04 -17.60 16.32
N ARG A 106 13.17 -17.47 17.64
CA ARG A 106 13.20 -16.18 18.34
C ARG A 106 14.39 -15.33 17.95
N ASP A 107 15.56 -15.94 17.77
CA ASP A 107 16.80 -15.23 17.45
C ASP A 107 16.68 -14.56 16.09
N PHE A 108 16.23 -15.31 15.06
CA PHE A 108 15.99 -14.75 13.73
C PHE A 108 14.97 -13.62 13.74
N LEU A 109 13.82 -13.79 14.41
CA LEU A 109 12.77 -12.76 14.46
C LEU A 109 13.24 -11.51 15.20
N THR A 110 14.04 -11.67 16.25
CA THR A 110 14.63 -10.54 16.99
C THR A 110 15.63 -9.78 16.13
N GLU A 111 16.53 -10.49 15.44
CA GLU A 111 17.50 -9.90 14.51
C GLU A 111 16.78 -9.17 13.36
N LEU A 112 15.76 -9.81 12.78
CA LEU A 112 14.94 -9.24 11.72
C LEU A 112 14.23 -7.96 12.18
N GLY A 113 13.57 -8.00 13.33
CA GLY A 113 12.88 -6.84 13.91
C GLY A 113 13.84 -5.68 14.20
N ALA A 114 15.07 -5.96 14.64
CA ALA A 114 16.10 -4.95 14.83
C ALA A 114 16.58 -4.34 13.49
N ALA A 115 16.64 -5.14 12.43
CA ALA A 115 17.14 -4.70 11.12
C ALA A 115 16.14 -3.88 10.29
N ILE A 116 14.85 -4.23 10.34
CA ILE A 116 13.83 -3.58 9.51
C ILE A 116 12.72 -2.86 10.29
N GLY A 117 12.76 -2.90 11.61
CA GLY A 117 11.67 -2.44 12.49
C GLY A 117 10.66 -3.56 12.72
N ARG A 118 10.37 -3.85 13.99
CA ARG A 118 9.43 -4.90 14.40
C ARG A 118 8.05 -4.70 13.78
N GLU A 119 7.59 -3.46 13.65
CA GLU A 119 6.31 -3.08 13.05
C GLU A 119 6.17 -3.52 11.58
N ARG A 120 7.28 -3.83 10.91
CA ARG A 120 7.31 -4.31 9.53
C ARG A 120 7.33 -5.83 9.41
N VAL A 121 7.46 -6.56 10.50
CA VAL A 121 7.51 -8.03 10.49
C VAL A 121 6.10 -8.57 10.67
N ILE A 122 5.63 -9.35 9.70
CA ILE A 122 4.44 -10.19 9.81
C ILE A 122 4.90 -11.64 9.92
N VAL A 123 4.40 -12.38 10.91
CA VAL A 123 4.63 -13.82 10.98
C VAL A 123 3.38 -14.56 10.49
N ALA A 124 3.54 -15.40 9.48
CA ALA A 124 2.48 -16.28 9.00
C ALA A 124 2.36 -17.49 9.93
N VAL A 125 1.21 -17.59 10.58
CA VAL A 125 0.82 -18.67 11.49
C VAL A 125 -0.21 -19.54 10.79
N ASP A 126 0.27 -20.34 9.84
CA ASP A 126 -0.56 -21.32 9.15
C ASP A 126 -0.90 -22.45 10.14
N SER A 127 -2.18 -22.71 10.36
CA SER A 127 -2.62 -23.72 11.33
C SER A 127 -3.49 -24.78 10.70
N ARG A 128 -3.30 -26.02 11.15
CA ARG A 128 -4.22 -27.13 10.93
C ARG A 128 -4.66 -27.76 12.25
N ASN A 129 -5.94 -27.65 12.58
CA ASN A 129 -6.50 -28.13 13.85
C ASN A 129 -5.74 -27.58 15.09
N ARG A 130 -5.51 -26.26 15.15
CA ARG A 130 -4.73 -25.54 16.19
C ARG A 130 -3.24 -25.86 16.26
N GLU A 131 -2.72 -26.69 15.37
CA GLU A 131 -1.29 -26.95 15.29
C GLU A 131 -0.65 -26.13 14.18
N ILE A 132 0.52 -25.55 14.40
CA ILE A 132 1.27 -24.83 13.37
C ILE A 132 1.78 -25.80 12.31
N VAL A 133 1.64 -25.42 11.04
CA VAL A 133 2.18 -26.14 9.90
C VAL A 133 3.16 -25.30 9.10
N THR A 134 4.18 -25.92 8.54
CA THR A 134 5.25 -25.25 7.78
C THR A 134 5.54 -25.99 6.48
N ARG A 135 6.50 -25.48 5.70
CA ARG A 135 6.98 -26.06 4.43
C ARG A 135 5.84 -26.27 3.43
N GLY A 136 5.03 -25.23 3.21
CA GLY A 136 3.84 -25.30 2.35
C GLY A 136 2.79 -26.28 2.88
N TRP A 137 2.55 -26.23 4.20
CA TRP A 137 1.55 -27.04 4.93
C TRP A 137 1.80 -28.55 4.95
N ARG A 138 3.01 -28.99 4.57
CA ARG A 138 3.39 -30.41 4.51
C ARG A 138 3.97 -30.94 5.82
N HIS A 139 4.45 -30.04 6.67
CA HIS A 139 5.12 -30.40 7.92
C HIS A 139 4.33 -29.89 9.12
N ARG A 140 4.06 -30.78 10.08
CA ARG A 140 3.37 -30.52 11.34
C ARG A 140 4.42 -30.32 12.43
N THR A 141 4.42 -29.17 13.10
CA THR A 141 5.49 -28.82 14.05
C THR A 141 5.22 -29.29 15.48
N GLY A 142 3.98 -29.70 15.80
CA GLY A 142 3.56 -29.97 17.17
C GLY A 142 3.34 -28.73 18.04
N LEU A 143 3.56 -27.52 17.52
CA LEU A 143 3.36 -26.28 18.26
C LEU A 143 1.88 -25.86 18.25
N ASP A 144 1.33 -25.47 19.41
CA ASP A 144 -0.01 -24.89 19.50
C ASP A 144 -0.04 -23.46 18.94
N LEU A 145 -1.11 -23.14 18.21
CA LEU A 145 -1.35 -21.86 17.58
C LEU A 145 -1.41 -20.71 18.59
N LEU A 146 -2.14 -20.86 19.69
CA LEU A 146 -2.35 -19.77 20.66
C LEU A 146 -1.10 -19.53 21.48
N GLU A 147 -0.42 -20.60 21.90
CA GLU A 147 0.87 -20.49 22.60
C GLU A 147 1.93 -19.81 21.73
N SER A 148 1.97 -20.14 20.43
CA SER A 148 2.88 -19.52 19.47
C SER A 148 2.53 -18.05 19.24
N ALA A 149 1.25 -17.75 19.04
CA ALA A 149 0.76 -16.39 18.81
C ALA A 149 1.03 -15.46 20.01
N ALA A 150 0.86 -15.96 21.24
CA ALA A 150 1.17 -15.22 22.46
C ALA A 150 2.65 -14.81 22.52
N GLN A 151 3.56 -15.71 22.12
CA GLN A 151 5.00 -15.48 22.10
C GLN A 151 5.44 -14.49 21.01
N LEU A 152 4.67 -14.38 19.92
CA LEU A 152 4.97 -13.51 18.78
C LEU A 152 4.63 -12.04 19.01
N ASN A 153 3.83 -11.71 20.04
CA ASN A 153 3.44 -10.33 20.36
C ASN A 153 4.63 -9.37 20.51
N ASP A 154 5.77 -9.87 21.00
CA ASP A 154 6.98 -9.07 21.23
C ASP A 154 7.99 -9.18 20.08
N LEU A 155 7.75 -10.06 19.11
CA LEU A 155 8.69 -10.40 18.03
C LEU A 155 8.23 -9.94 16.65
N ALA A 156 6.92 -9.70 16.47
CA ALA A 156 6.34 -9.27 15.21
C ALA A 156 5.47 -8.02 15.39
N GLY A 157 5.23 -7.31 14.29
CA GLY A 157 4.32 -6.17 14.19
C GLY A 157 2.90 -6.59 13.80
N GLY A 158 2.71 -7.82 13.34
CA GLY A 158 1.41 -8.40 13.04
C GLY A 158 1.51 -9.90 12.75
N LEU A 159 0.36 -10.56 12.69
CA LEU A 159 0.24 -11.98 12.34
C LEU A 159 -0.59 -12.15 11.07
N LEU A 160 -0.23 -13.12 10.23
CA LEU A 160 -1.06 -13.62 9.14
C LEU A 160 -1.53 -15.02 9.53
N PHE A 161 -2.77 -15.14 9.98
CA PHE A 161 -3.37 -16.41 10.37
C PHE A 161 -4.10 -17.04 9.18
N THR A 162 -3.68 -18.25 8.82
CA THR A 162 -4.30 -19.02 7.75
C THR A 162 -4.92 -20.30 8.33
N CYS A 163 -6.22 -20.49 8.14
CA CYS A 163 -6.90 -21.74 8.50
C CYS A 163 -6.76 -22.75 7.35
N VAL A 164 -5.76 -23.62 7.41
CA VAL A 164 -5.34 -24.45 6.27
C VAL A 164 -6.43 -25.44 5.84
N GLU A 165 -7.20 -26.00 6.77
CA GLU A 165 -8.33 -26.90 6.46
C GLU A 165 -9.43 -26.23 5.63
N ARG A 166 -9.52 -24.89 5.64
CA ARG A 166 -10.55 -24.12 4.90
C ARG A 166 -9.98 -23.29 3.74
N GLU A 167 -8.67 -23.35 3.53
CA GLU A 167 -7.98 -22.55 2.50
C GLU A 167 -8.37 -23.00 1.09
N GLY A 168 -8.83 -22.06 0.26
CA GLY A 168 -9.35 -22.32 -1.08
C GLY A 168 -10.59 -23.23 -1.15
N THR A 169 -11.29 -23.52 -0.03
CA THR A 169 -12.51 -24.35 -0.03
C THR A 169 -13.80 -23.53 -0.16
N MET A 170 -13.74 -22.21 0.13
CA MET A 170 -14.91 -21.32 0.16
C MET A 170 -15.98 -21.78 1.19
N GLU A 171 -15.55 -22.38 2.29
CA GLU A 171 -16.44 -22.88 3.37
C GLU A 171 -16.61 -21.91 4.55
N GLY A 172 -15.99 -20.70 4.48
CA GLY A 172 -16.04 -19.68 5.53
C GLY A 172 -15.03 -19.91 6.65
N ILE A 173 -14.70 -18.87 7.42
CA ILE A 173 -13.78 -18.95 8.57
C ILE A 173 -14.54 -19.22 9.87
N ASP A 174 -13.95 -19.96 10.80
CA ASP A 174 -14.49 -20.14 12.15
C ASP A 174 -14.28 -18.88 13.01
N PRO A 175 -15.33 -18.13 13.38
CA PRO A 175 -15.18 -16.93 14.18
C PRO A 175 -14.72 -17.22 15.62
N GLU A 176 -14.97 -18.41 16.16
CA GLU A 176 -14.51 -18.77 17.51
C GLU A 176 -12.99 -18.93 17.54
N GLN A 177 -12.41 -19.58 16.54
CA GLN A 177 -10.96 -19.71 16.42
C GLN A 177 -10.28 -18.34 16.30
N VAL A 178 -10.90 -17.41 15.58
CA VAL A 178 -10.41 -16.02 15.48
C VAL A 178 -10.49 -15.30 16.83
N ARG A 179 -11.58 -15.45 17.59
CA ARG A 179 -11.71 -14.86 18.93
C ARG A 179 -10.68 -15.42 19.91
N ASP A 180 -10.46 -16.72 19.88
CA ASP A 180 -9.44 -17.40 20.69
C ASP A 180 -8.04 -16.83 20.40
N LEU A 181 -7.72 -16.63 19.12
CA LEU A 181 -6.47 -16.02 18.70
C LEU A 181 -6.34 -14.57 19.19
N LEU A 182 -7.39 -13.76 19.00
CA LEU A 182 -7.42 -12.37 19.47
C LEU A 182 -7.31 -12.23 20.98
N ALA A 183 -7.75 -13.23 21.75
CA ALA A 183 -7.63 -13.22 23.21
C ALA A 183 -6.16 -13.28 23.68
N VAL A 184 -5.25 -13.81 22.86
CA VAL A 184 -3.83 -13.92 23.16
C VAL A 184 -2.95 -12.96 22.35
N CYS A 185 -3.48 -12.36 21.29
CA CYS A 185 -2.77 -11.42 20.42
C CYS A 185 -2.94 -9.95 20.86
N ARG A 186 -1.84 -9.21 20.83
CA ARG A 186 -1.75 -7.76 21.09
C ARG A 186 -1.30 -6.97 19.87
N VAL A 187 -0.99 -7.67 18.78
CA VAL A 187 -0.60 -7.12 17.48
C VAL A 187 -1.74 -7.36 16.48
N PRO A 188 -1.86 -6.53 15.42
CA PRO A 188 -2.83 -6.73 14.37
C PRO A 188 -2.78 -8.15 13.78
N VAL A 189 -3.95 -8.77 13.62
CA VAL A 189 -4.10 -10.08 13.00
C VAL A 189 -4.79 -9.89 11.65
N THR A 190 -4.16 -10.36 10.59
CA THR A 190 -4.80 -10.58 9.29
C THR A 190 -5.23 -12.04 9.21
N VAL A 191 -6.49 -12.29 8.89
CA VAL A 191 -7.00 -13.64 8.64
C VAL A 191 -7.03 -13.91 7.14
N ALA A 192 -6.58 -15.10 6.74
CA ALA A 192 -6.61 -15.63 5.39
C ALA A 192 -7.28 -17.02 5.38
N GLY A 193 -7.80 -17.40 4.21
CA GLY A 193 -8.30 -18.73 3.95
C GLY A 193 -9.77 -18.94 4.25
N GLY A 194 -10.58 -19.02 3.19
CA GLY A 194 -11.96 -19.49 3.26
C GLY A 194 -13.04 -18.41 3.26
N VAL A 195 -12.69 -17.11 3.32
CA VAL A 195 -13.67 -16.01 3.19
C VAL A 195 -14.37 -16.11 1.85
N ARG A 196 -15.71 -16.16 1.86
CA ARG A 196 -16.50 -16.37 0.64
C ARG A 196 -17.56 -15.30 0.34
N SER A 197 -17.77 -14.36 1.25
CA SER A 197 -18.85 -13.36 1.09
C SER A 197 -18.56 -12.05 1.82
N VAL A 198 -19.26 -11.00 1.38
CA VAL A 198 -19.25 -9.67 2.03
C VAL A 198 -19.78 -9.73 3.47
N ALA A 199 -20.75 -10.60 3.75
CA ALA A 199 -21.29 -10.78 5.11
C ALA A 199 -20.25 -11.37 6.09
N GLU A 200 -19.43 -12.32 5.63
CA GLU A 200 -18.32 -12.84 6.45
C GLU A 200 -17.25 -11.78 6.69
N ILE A 201 -16.98 -10.92 5.69
CA ILE A 201 -16.07 -9.79 5.83
C ILE A 201 -16.53 -8.84 6.93
N GLU A 202 -17.81 -8.49 6.95
CA GLU A 202 -18.39 -7.63 7.99
C GLU A 202 -18.24 -8.26 9.38
N GLN A 203 -18.61 -9.55 9.51
CA GLN A 203 -18.53 -10.27 10.78
C GLN A 203 -17.10 -10.36 11.33
N LEU A 204 -16.13 -10.70 10.48
CA LEU A 204 -14.72 -10.78 10.87
C LEU A 204 -14.15 -9.38 11.16
N SER A 205 -14.50 -8.38 10.35
CA SER A 205 -14.04 -7.01 10.58
C SER A 205 -14.54 -6.43 11.89
N ALA A 206 -15.75 -6.79 12.33
CA ALA A 206 -16.30 -6.43 13.64
C ALA A 206 -15.52 -7.04 14.82
N LEU A 207 -14.74 -8.11 14.60
CA LEU A 207 -13.81 -8.66 15.59
C LEU A 207 -12.49 -7.86 15.66
N GLY A 208 -12.25 -6.93 14.74
CA GLY A 208 -11.03 -6.12 14.69
C GLY A 208 -9.88 -6.73 13.86
N VAL A 209 -10.14 -7.76 13.06
CA VAL A 209 -9.11 -8.39 12.20
C VAL A 209 -9.07 -7.78 10.79
N ASP A 210 -7.89 -7.77 10.19
CA ASP A 210 -7.74 -7.57 8.74
C ASP A 210 -8.05 -8.87 8.01
N ILE A 211 -8.37 -8.78 6.72
CA ILE A 211 -8.83 -9.93 5.94
C ILE A 211 -8.06 -9.97 4.64
N GLN A 212 -7.28 -11.03 4.44
CA GLN A 212 -6.59 -11.27 3.18
C GLN A 212 -7.50 -12.06 2.23
N LEU A 213 -7.66 -11.56 1.00
CA LEU A 213 -8.51 -12.18 -0.02
C LEU A 213 -7.70 -12.52 -1.26
N GLY A 214 -7.75 -13.80 -1.66
CA GLY A 214 -7.27 -14.30 -2.95
C GLY A 214 -8.46 -14.78 -3.79
N MET A 215 -8.71 -16.09 -3.79
CA MET A 215 -9.65 -16.79 -4.67
C MET A 215 -11.02 -16.11 -4.82
N ALA A 216 -11.62 -15.63 -3.73
CA ALA A 216 -12.94 -14.99 -3.75
C ALA A 216 -12.98 -13.70 -4.60
N LEU A 217 -11.87 -12.94 -4.68
CA LEU A 217 -11.76 -11.79 -5.57
C LEU A 217 -11.63 -12.23 -7.03
N TYR A 218 -10.75 -13.18 -7.31
CA TYR A 218 -10.47 -13.64 -8.68
C TYR A 218 -11.64 -14.37 -9.33
N THR A 219 -12.48 -15.04 -8.53
CA THR A 219 -13.70 -15.72 -8.98
C THR A 219 -14.93 -14.80 -9.04
N GLY A 220 -14.82 -13.57 -8.54
CA GLY A 220 -15.92 -12.59 -8.52
C GLY A 220 -16.99 -12.85 -7.44
N GLU A 221 -16.77 -13.80 -6.53
CA GLU A 221 -17.68 -14.07 -5.40
C GLU A 221 -17.70 -12.92 -4.39
N VAL A 222 -16.60 -12.19 -4.29
CA VAL A 222 -16.50 -10.94 -3.52
C VAL A 222 -16.04 -9.82 -4.45
N ASP A 223 -16.87 -8.78 -4.55
CA ASP A 223 -16.45 -7.50 -5.11
C ASP A 223 -15.55 -6.76 -4.11
N LEU A 224 -14.40 -6.26 -4.57
CA LEU A 224 -13.41 -5.63 -3.69
C LEU A 224 -13.92 -4.33 -3.07
N ALA A 225 -14.73 -3.56 -3.80
CA ALA A 225 -15.31 -2.31 -3.30
C ALA A 225 -16.37 -2.57 -2.22
N GLU A 226 -17.25 -3.55 -2.42
CA GLU A 226 -18.20 -3.96 -1.38
C GLU A 226 -17.49 -4.58 -0.17
N GLY A 227 -16.44 -5.39 -0.38
CA GLY A 227 -15.61 -5.92 0.69
C GLY A 227 -14.93 -4.82 1.51
N PHE A 228 -14.42 -3.77 0.85
CA PHE A 228 -13.87 -2.61 1.53
C PHE A 228 -14.92 -1.89 2.38
N ILE A 229 -16.11 -1.61 1.81
CA ILE A 229 -17.24 -0.95 2.51
C ILE A 229 -17.67 -1.74 3.75
N ALA A 230 -17.78 -3.07 3.61
CA ALA A 230 -18.16 -3.96 4.69
C ALA A 230 -17.11 -4.07 5.81
N ALA A 231 -15.85 -3.76 5.51
CA ALA A 231 -14.77 -3.80 6.50
C ALA A 231 -14.67 -2.53 7.37
N LEU A 232 -15.45 -1.49 7.08
CA LEU A 232 -15.44 -0.20 7.81
C LEU A 232 -16.34 -0.24 9.04
N ASN A 233 -15.97 0.56 10.06
CA ASN A 233 -16.67 0.66 11.33
C ASN A 233 -17.68 1.81 11.31
N TRP A 234 -18.81 1.58 10.65
CA TRP A 234 -19.86 2.59 10.47
C TRP A 234 -20.40 3.13 11.80
N LYS A 235 -20.41 4.47 11.96
CA LYS A 235 -21.06 5.17 13.07
C LYS A 235 -22.28 5.92 12.53
N GLU A 236 -23.48 5.50 12.91
CA GLU A 236 -24.74 6.12 12.43
C GLU A 236 -24.79 6.19 10.88
N ASP A 237 -24.35 5.13 10.19
CA ASP A 237 -24.26 5.02 8.73
C ASP A 237 -23.39 6.09 8.04
N LEU A 238 -22.53 6.76 8.79
CA LEU A 238 -21.64 7.81 8.30
C LEU A 238 -20.20 7.63 8.79
N LEU A 239 -19.26 8.05 7.97
CA LEU A 239 -17.84 8.14 8.32
C LEU A 239 -17.29 9.50 7.90
N PRO A 240 -16.45 10.16 8.72
CA PRO A 240 -15.61 11.24 8.24
C PRO A 240 -14.62 10.74 7.18
N ALA A 241 -14.43 11.54 6.14
CA ALA A 241 -13.44 11.34 5.09
C ALA A 241 -12.54 12.58 4.99
N ILE A 242 -11.27 12.41 5.34
CA ILE A 242 -10.22 13.40 5.18
C ILE A 242 -9.67 13.25 3.76
N ILE A 243 -9.76 14.31 2.97
CA ILE A 243 -9.29 14.32 1.59
C ILE A 243 -7.94 15.01 1.55
N GLN A 244 -6.96 14.39 0.90
CA GLN A 244 -5.64 14.95 0.68
C GLN A 244 -5.20 14.80 -0.77
N ASP A 245 -4.27 15.65 -1.19
CA ASP A 245 -3.56 15.48 -2.45
C ASP A 245 -2.40 14.45 -2.32
N PRO A 246 -1.72 14.09 -3.42
CA PRO A 246 -0.61 13.14 -3.38
C PRO A 246 0.58 13.58 -2.52
N ALA A 247 0.80 14.90 -2.39
CA ALA A 247 1.84 15.49 -1.54
C ALA A 247 1.47 15.47 -0.05
N GLY A 248 0.27 15.01 0.31
CA GLY A 248 -0.21 14.89 1.69
C GLY A 248 -0.81 16.18 2.25
N GLN A 249 -1.07 17.20 1.43
CA GLN A 249 -1.81 18.36 1.89
C GLN A 249 -3.29 18.02 2.04
N VAL A 250 -3.83 18.20 3.24
CA VAL A 250 -5.28 18.07 3.48
C VAL A 250 -6.03 19.15 2.71
N LEU A 251 -6.96 18.72 1.87
CA LEU A 251 -7.81 19.54 1.01
C LEU A 251 -9.13 19.89 1.69
N MET A 252 -9.78 18.90 2.31
CA MET A 252 -11.06 19.10 3.00
C MET A 252 -11.41 17.91 3.88
N LEU A 253 -12.40 18.11 4.76
CA LEU A 253 -13.12 17.04 5.43
C LEU A 253 -14.54 16.96 4.87
N GLY A 254 -14.98 15.76 4.54
CA GLY A 254 -16.36 15.45 4.18
C GLY A 254 -16.90 14.27 4.98
N TYR A 255 -18.15 13.92 4.75
CA TYR A 255 -18.75 12.70 5.29
C TYR A 255 -19.18 11.80 4.15
N VAL A 256 -19.05 10.50 4.34
CA VAL A 256 -19.47 9.47 3.39
C VAL A 256 -20.39 8.48 4.08
N ASN A 257 -21.33 7.92 3.31
CA ASN A 257 -22.07 6.70 3.62
C ASN A 257 -21.75 5.61 2.57
N ALA A 258 -22.27 4.40 2.77
CA ALA A 258 -22.06 3.28 1.84
C ALA A 258 -22.39 3.66 0.38
N ASP A 259 -23.53 4.32 0.14
CA ASP A 259 -23.96 4.70 -1.21
C ASP A 259 -23.03 5.72 -1.87
N SER A 260 -22.51 6.68 -1.10
CA SER A 260 -21.53 7.64 -1.60
C SER A 260 -20.19 6.97 -1.97
N LEU A 261 -19.78 5.93 -1.23
CA LEU A 261 -18.59 5.16 -1.56
C LEU A 261 -18.81 4.31 -2.83
N ARG A 262 -19.95 3.65 -2.97
CA ARG A 262 -20.32 2.94 -4.20
C ARG A 262 -20.29 3.86 -5.41
N HIS A 263 -20.89 5.04 -5.31
CA HIS A 263 -20.87 6.01 -6.39
C HIS A 263 -19.44 6.51 -6.68
N THR A 264 -18.63 6.68 -5.64
CA THR A 264 -17.21 7.05 -5.78
C THR A 264 -16.43 5.99 -6.54
N PHE A 265 -16.61 4.71 -6.20
CA PHE A 265 -15.92 3.61 -6.87
C PHE A 265 -16.37 3.43 -8.32
N ALA A 266 -17.66 3.58 -8.59
CA ALA A 266 -18.22 3.47 -9.93
C ALA A 266 -17.78 4.61 -10.87
N THR A 267 -17.61 5.82 -10.35
CA THR A 267 -17.29 7.01 -11.18
C THR A 267 -15.81 7.39 -11.17
N GLY A 268 -15.04 6.89 -10.20
CA GLY A 268 -13.68 7.36 -9.91
C GLY A 268 -13.61 8.78 -9.33
N LYS A 269 -14.76 9.39 -8.99
CA LYS A 269 -14.87 10.77 -8.51
C LYS A 269 -15.37 10.80 -7.07
N MET A 270 -14.76 11.62 -6.24
CA MET A 270 -15.12 11.70 -4.83
C MET A 270 -16.58 12.16 -4.65
N THR A 271 -17.38 11.31 -4.03
CA THR A 271 -18.79 11.55 -3.72
C THR A 271 -19.00 11.56 -2.22
N PHE A 272 -19.65 12.59 -1.71
CA PHE A 272 -19.93 12.77 -0.29
C PHE A 272 -21.42 12.59 0.00
N PHE A 273 -21.73 12.31 1.26
CA PHE A 273 -23.08 12.46 1.80
C PHE A 273 -23.21 13.81 2.52
N SER A 274 -24.09 14.68 2.01
CA SER A 274 -24.37 15.97 2.63
C SER A 274 -25.33 15.79 3.81
N ARG A 275 -24.81 15.88 5.05
CA ARG A 275 -25.64 15.78 6.27
C ARG A 275 -26.76 16.83 6.35
N SER A 276 -26.55 18.03 5.82
CA SER A 276 -27.56 19.10 5.84
C SER A 276 -28.61 18.94 4.74
N ARG A 277 -28.24 18.40 3.57
CA ARG A 277 -29.14 18.22 2.43
C ARG A 277 -29.71 16.81 2.32
N GLN A 278 -29.23 15.88 3.15
CA GLN A 278 -29.59 14.46 3.19
C GLN A 278 -29.55 13.82 1.79
N LYS A 279 -28.47 14.07 1.04
CA LYS A 279 -28.29 13.55 -0.32
C LYS A 279 -26.82 13.38 -0.69
N LEU A 280 -26.58 12.55 -1.71
CA LEU A 280 -25.28 12.40 -2.36
C LEU A 280 -24.87 13.70 -3.07
N TRP A 281 -23.57 13.98 -3.09
CA TRP A 281 -22.97 15.12 -3.77
C TRP A 281 -21.59 14.75 -4.30
N THR A 282 -21.42 14.73 -5.61
CA THR A 282 -20.12 14.49 -6.24
C THR A 282 -19.36 15.80 -6.36
N LYS A 283 -18.14 15.85 -5.83
CA LYS A 283 -17.34 17.07 -5.83
C LYS A 283 -16.98 17.45 -7.26
N GLY A 284 -17.32 18.69 -7.64
CA GLY A 284 -17.04 19.24 -8.96
C GLY A 284 -18.22 19.21 -9.93
N GLU A 285 -19.36 18.61 -9.60
CA GLU A 285 -20.52 18.56 -10.53
C GLU A 285 -20.99 19.94 -11.01
N THR A 286 -20.92 20.96 -10.15
CA THR A 286 -21.30 22.33 -10.51
C THR A 286 -20.11 23.17 -10.98
N SER A 287 -18.93 23.00 -10.37
CA SER A 287 -17.78 23.89 -10.61
C SER A 287 -16.77 23.35 -11.63
N GLY A 288 -16.84 22.08 -12.01
CA GLY A 288 -15.81 21.37 -12.78
C GLY A 288 -14.55 20.99 -11.99
N HIS A 289 -14.44 21.39 -10.72
CA HIS A 289 -13.26 21.11 -9.89
C HIS A 289 -13.37 19.73 -9.23
N PHE A 290 -13.21 18.68 -10.03
CA PHE A 290 -13.35 17.31 -9.59
C PHE A 290 -12.19 16.84 -8.70
N GLN A 291 -12.49 15.82 -7.90
CA GLN A 291 -11.51 15.07 -7.11
C GLN A 291 -11.49 13.65 -7.63
N MET A 292 -10.42 13.29 -8.35
CA MET A 292 -10.25 11.95 -8.92
C MET A 292 -9.62 11.05 -7.87
N VAL A 293 -10.33 10.01 -7.44
CA VAL A 293 -9.89 9.16 -6.34
C VAL A 293 -8.76 8.25 -6.80
N GLN A 294 -7.64 8.32 -6.07
CA GLN A 294 -6.48 7.45 -6.31
C GLN A 294 -6.45 6.30 -5.32
N ARG A 295 -6.58 6.56 -4.02
CA ARG A 295 -6.56 5.50 -2.99
C ARG A 295 -7.27 5.91 -1.72
N LEU A 296 -7.74 4.91 -0.97
CA LEU A 296 -8.35 5.06 0.34
C LEU A 296 -7.56 4.25 1.38
N ARG A 297 -7.45 4.81 2.58
CA ARG A 297 -6.97 4.12 3.78
C ARG A 297 -7.95 4.40 4.90
N ALA A 298 -8.24 3.41 5.73
CA ALA A 298 -8.94 3.64 6.99
C ALA A 298 -7.90 3.76 8.12
N ASP A 299 -8.29 4.43 9.20
CA ASP A 299 -7.51 4.45 10.43
C ASP A 299 -7.61 3.12 11.20
N CYS A 300 -7.04 3.07 12.40
CA CYS A 300 -6.81 1.82 13.12
C CYS A 300 -8.09 1.12 13.60
N ASP A 301 -9.14 1.88 13.95
CA ASP A 301 -10.45 1.34 14.30
C ASP A 301 -11.48 1.47 13.16
N ARG A 302 -11.04 1.97 12.00
CA ARG A 302 -11.73 2.00 10.71
C ARG A 302 -12.98 2.86 10.71
N ASP A 303 -13.03 3.85 11.59
CA ASP A 303 -14.14 4.79 11.68
C ASP A 303 -13.86 6.11 10.93
N THR A 304 -12.66 6.27 10.38
CA THR A 304 -12.29 7.44 9.58
C THR A 304 -11.52 7.03 8.32
N LEU A 305 -11.85 7.69 7.19
CA LEU A 305 -11.16 7.48 5.92
C LEU A 305 -10.16 8.61 5.63
N LEU A 306 -8.98 8.24 5.16
CA LEU A 306 -8.05 9.10 4.45
C LEU A 306 -8.11 8.78 2.96
N VAL A 307 -8.51 9.73 2.14
CA VAL A 307 -8.66 9.58 0.68
C VAL A 307 -7.64 10.46 -0.02
N THR A 308 -6.73 9.84 -0.78
CA THR A 308 -5.84 10.58 -1.68
C THR A 308 -6.54 10.78 -3.02
N VAL A 309 -6.58 12.02 -3.49
CA VAL A 309 -7.21 12.41 -4.76
C VAL A 309 -6.27 13.24 -5.62
N ALA A 310 -6.34 13.05 -6.93
CA ALA A 310 -5.83 14.05 -7.87
C ALA A 310 -6.88 15.18 -7.99
N GLN A 311 -6.58 16.32 -7.35
CA GLN A 311 -7.43 17.50 -7.35
C GLN A 311 -7.32 18.24 -8.67
N GLN A 312 -8.46 18.51 -9.33
CA GLN A 312 -8.53 19.41 -10.47
C GLN A 312 -8.83 20.83 -9.99
N HIS A 313 -7.98 21.79 -10.34
CA HIS A 313 -8.06 23.19 -9.88
C HIS A 313 -8.08 23.30 -8.35
N VAL A 314 -9.08 23.96 -7.78
CA VAL A 314 -9.17 24.26 -6.34
C VAL A 314 -10.27 23.47 -5.64
N ALA A 315 -10.00 22.95 -4.44
CA ALA A 315 -10.98 22.20 -3.68
C ALA A 315 -12.08 23.10 -3.09
N CYS A 316 -11.72 24.31 -2.64
CA CYS A 316 -12.63 25.18 -1.92
C CYS A 316 -13.46 26.07 -2.86
N HIS A 317 -14.73 26.27 -2.50
CA HIS A 317 -15.65 27.15 -3.24
C HIS A 317 -15.28 28.65 -3.15
N THR A 318 -14.40 29.02 -2.21
CA THR A 318 -13.89 30.39 -2.05
C THR A 318 -12.69 30.70 -2.96
N GLY A 319 -12.23 29.73 -3.76
CA GLY A 319 -11.08 29.88 -4.64
C GLY A 319 -9.75 29.38 -4.07
N TRP A 320 -9.70 29.00 -2.79
CA TRP A 320 -8.50 28.40 -2.20
C TRP A 320 -8.31 26.95 -2.62
N TYR A 321 -7.04 26.55 -2.86
CA TYR A 321 -6.68 25.17 -3.20
C TYR A 321 -7.22 24.16 -2.18
N SER A 322 -7.12 24.47 -0.90
CA SER A 322 -7.67 23.69 0.21
C SER A 322 -8.74 24.50 0.97
N CYS A 323 -9.69 23.81 1.61
CA CYS A 323 -10.56 24.40 2.64
C CYS A 323 -9.76 25.03 3.79
N PHE A 324 -8.48 24.68 3.92
CA PHE A 324 -7.57 25.17 4.96
C PHE A 324 -6.53 26.17 4.43
N GLY A 325 -6.67 26.66 3.19
CA GLY A 325 -5.87 27.76 2.64
C GLY A 325 -5.13 27.42 1.34
N GLU A 326 -3.98 28.07 1.17
CA GLU A 326 -3.15 28.01 -0.04
C GLU A 326 -2.55 26.63 -0.30
N GLN A 327 -2.22 26.36 -1.57
CA GLN A 327 -1.43 25.20 -1.92
C GLN A 327 -0.02 25.34 -1.32
N ARG A 328 0.41 24.33 -0.58
CA ARG A 328 1.77 24.28 -0.04
C ARG A 328 2.74 23.95 -1.17
N PHE A 329 3.95 24.48 -1.06
CA PHE A 329 5.03 24.09 -1.96
C PHE A 329 5.35 22.60 -1.78
N ALA A 330 5.46 21.91 -2.90
CA ALA A 330 5.89 20.51 -3.00
C ALA A 330 6.67 20.36 -4.31
N LEU A 331 7.69 19.50 -4.35
CA LEU A 331 8.50 19.33 -5.56
C LEU A 331 7.69 18.68 -6.69
N GLU A 332 6.66 17.93 -6.36
CA GLU A 332 5.63 17.37 -7.25
C GLU A 332 4.87 18.50 -7.98
N ASN A 333 4.51 19.57 -7.25
CA ASN A 333 3.84 20.73 -7.81
C ASN A 333 4.80 21.53 -8.71
N LEU A 334 6.07 21.65 -8.30
CA LEU A 334 7.12 22.27 -9.12
C LEU A 334 7.34 21.49 -10.43
N GLN A 335 7.44 20.15 -10.35
CA GLN A 335 7.61 19.28 -11.50
C GLN A 335 6.45 19.45 -12.49
N SER A 336 5.21 19.43 -12.00
CA SER A 336 4.02 19.64 -12.82
C SER A 336 4.07 20.99 -13.56
N THR A 337 4.47 22.05 -12.86
CA THR A 337 4.64 23.40 -13.44
C THR A 337 5.73 23.42 -14.53
N ILE A 338 6.85 22.73 -14.30
CA ILE A 338 7.95 22.65 -15.29
C ILE A 338 7.50 21.89 -16.53
N MET A 339 6.79 20.77 -16.36
CA MET A 339 6.26 19.98 -17.48
C MET A 339 5.29 20.81 -18.34
N GLU A 340 4.35 21.53 -17.72
CA GLU A 340 3.44 22.43 -18.43
C GLU A 340 4.21 23.51 -19.21
N ARG A 341 5.26 24.09 -18.60
CA ARG A 341 6.13 25.06 -19.28
C ARG A 341 6.91 24.44 -20.43
N PHE A 342 7.37 23.20 -20.31
CA PHE A 342 8.05 22.47 -21.38
C PHE A 342 7.14 22.15 -22.55
N GLU A 343 5.85 21.89 -22.31
CA GLU A 343 4.85 21.68 -23.36
C GLU A 343 4.54 22.97 -24.12
N ASN A 344 4.46 24.09 -23.41
CA ASN A 344 4.07 25.39 -23.96
C ASN A 344 5.25 26.33 -24.26
N ALA A 345 6.49 25.82 -24.26
CA ALA A 345 7.69 26.62 -24.42
C ALA A 345 7.75 27.25 -25.83
N PRO A 346 7.86 28.58 -25.97
CA PRO A 346 8.13 29.20 -27.25
C PRO A 346 9.45 28.69 -27.84
N PRO A 347 9.57 28.54 -29.17
CA PRO A 347 10.85 28.25 -29.82
C PRO A 347 11.95 29.21 -29.33
N ASP A 348 13.15 28.67 -29.10
CA ASP A 348 14.34 29.41 -28.65
C ASP A 348 14.26 30.06 -27.24
N SER A 349 13.16 29.87 -26.50
CA SER A 349 13.06 30.32 -25.10
C SER A 349 14.07 29.61 -24.19
N TYR A 350 14.39 30.22 -23.04
CA TYR A 350 15.21 29.60 -22.00
C TYR A 350 14.66 28.22 -21.60
N THR A 351 13.33 28.13 -21.42
CA THR A 351 12.62 26.88 -21.14
C THR A 351 12.77 25.84 -22.25
N ALA A 352 12.69 26.23 -23.53
CA ALA A 352 12.93 25.32 -24.65
C ALA A 352 14.38 24.80 -24.65
N ARG A 353 15.35 25.67 -24.36
CA ARG A 353 16.78 25.28 -24.26
C ARG A 353 17.04 24.30 -23.12
N LEU A 354 16.35 24.43 -21.99
CA LEU A 354 16.39 23.44 -20.90
C LEU A 354 15.81 22.08 -21.35
N LYS A 355 14.77 22.08 -22.18
CA LYS A 355 14.08 20.86 -22.64
C LYS A 355 14.88 20.06 -23.67
N SER A 356 15.64 20.69 -24.56
CA SER A 356 16.24 20.00 -25.72
C SER A 356 17.75 20.17 -25.89
N GLY A 357 18.44 20.89 -25.00
CA GLY A 357 19.89 21.11 -25.08
C GLY A 357 20.62 20.72 -23.80
N ASP A 358 21.94 20.98 -23.81
CA ASP A 358 22.83 20.66 -22.69
C ASP A 358 22.72 21.66 -21.53
N LEU A 359 21.97 22.76 -21.72
CA LEU A 359 21.84 23.84 -20.75
C LEU A 359 21.42 23.36 -19.36
N VAL A 360 20.54 22.36 -19.26
CA VAL A 360 20.12 21.84 -17.94
C VAL A 360 21.29 21.20 -17.19
N TYR A 361 22.21 20.53 -17.89
CA TYR A 361 23.38 19.92 -17.28
C TYR A 361 24.41 20.98 -16.88
N GLU A 362 24.64 21.96 -17.74
CA GLU A 362 25.52 23.11 -17.46
C GLU A 362 25.04 23.85 -16.21
N LYS A 363 23.74 24.14 -16.12
CA LYS A 363 23.14 24.77 -14.95
C LYS A 363 23.29 23.91 -13.70
N ILE A 364 22.99 22.60 -13.75
CA ILE A 364 23.18 21.73 -12.57
C ILE A 364 24.64 21.77 -12.06
N LEU A 365 25.63 21.76 -12.96
CA LEU A 365 27.04 21.83 -12.58
C LEU A 365 27.42 23.18 -11.97
N GLU A 366 26.94 24.27 -12.56
CA GLU A 366 27.13 25.65 -12.08
C GLU A 366 26.54 25.81 -10.67
N GLU A 367 25.24 25.54 -10.50
CA GLU A 367 24.54 25.72 -9.22
C GLU A 367 25.14 24.83 -8.12
N ALA A 368 25.52 23.60 -8.45
CA ALA A 368 26.15 22.71 -7.48
C ALA A 368 27.52 23.24 -7.03
N GLY A 369 28.26 23.91 -7.92
CA GLY A 369 29.49 24.62 -7.58
C GLY A 369 29.21 25.81 -6.66
N GLU A 370 28.21 26.61 -6.99
CA GLU A 370 27.83 27.81 -6.21
C GLU A 370 27.34 27.44 -4.80
N VAL A 371 26.58 26.33 -4.63
CA VAL A 371 26.24 25.78 -3.31
C VAL A 371 27.50 25.49 -2.47
N VAL A 372 28.53 24.91 -3.09
CA VAL A 372 29.79 24.55 -2.41
C VAL A 372 30.61 25.79 -2.05
N GLU A 373 30.51 26.85 -2.82
CA GLU A 373 31.22 28.11 -2.59
C GLU A 373 30.48 29.04 -1.61
N ALA A 374 29.16 28.93 -1.51
CA ALA A 374 28.33 29.76 -0.65
C ALA A 374 28.73 29.62 0.83
N ARG A 375 28.86 30.76 1.52
CA ARG A 375 29.16 30.83 2.97
C ARG A 375 28.08 31.53 3.75
N GLU A 376 27.32 32.42 3.11
CA GLU A 376 26.22 33.13 3.71
C GLU A 376 24.95 32.29 3.64
N ARG A 377 24.17 32.31 4.72
CA ARG A 377 22.97 31.49 4.86
C ARG A 377 21.98 31.69 3.71
N GLU A 378 21.79 32.93 3.28
CA GLU A 378 20.83 33.29 2.23
C GLU A 378 21.28 32.73 0.87
N HIS A 379 22.57 32.86 0.54
CA HIS A 379 23.13 32.28 -0.68
C HIS A 379 23.06 30.75 -0.67
N ILE A 380 23.40 30.09 0.45
CA ILE A 380 23.30 28.62 0.55
C ILE A 380 21.86 28.15 0.26
N ILE A 381 20.85 28.87 0.77
CA ILE A 381 19.44 28.54 0.51
C ILE A 381 19.11 28.74 -0.97
N TRP A 382 19.57 29.84 -1.57
CA TRP A 382 19.30 30.17 -2.96
C TRP A 382 19.91 29.13 -3.91
N GLU A 383 21.21 28.88 -3.81
CA GLU A 383 21.88 27.93 -4.71
C GLU A 383 21.34 26.50 -4.52
N ALA A 384 20.99 26.13 -3.28
CA ALA A 384 20.36 24.83 -3.03
C ALA A 384 18.98 24.72 -3.69
N ALA A 385 18.20 25.81 -3.71
CA ALA A 385 16.92 25.85 -4.42
C ALA A 385 17.11 25.72 -5.94
N ASP A 386 18.14 26.36 -6.51
CA ASP A 386 18.41 26.29 -7.94
C ASP A 386 18.90 24.89 -8.36
N VAL A 387 19.75 24.23 -7.55
CA VAL A 387 20.07 22.81 -7.75
C VAL A 387 18.80 21.95 -7.77
N LEU A 388 17.91 22.12 -6.78
CA LEU A 388 16.64 21.36 -6.74
C LEU A 388 15.77 21.64 -7.96
N TYR A 389 15.70 22.90 -8.41
CA TYR A 389 14.94 23.29 -9.60
C TYR A 389 15.50 22.61 -10.86
N PHE A 390 16.79 22.74 -11.14
CA PHE A 390 17.36 22.19 -12.38
C PHE A 390 17.43 20.66 -12.37
N VAL A 391 17.63 20.02 -11.22
CA VAL A 391 17.47 18.57 -11.10
C VAL A 391 16.01 18.19 -11.41
N THR A 392 15.01 18.90 -10.88
CA THR A 392 13.60 18.64 -11.20
C THR A 392 13.31 18.86 -12.69
N ALA A 393 13.93 19.86 -13.32
CA ALA A 393 13.82 20.11 -14.75
C ALA A 393 14.42 18.98 -15.59
N LEU A 394 15.58 18.46 -15.20
CA LEU A 394 16.18 17.28 -15.83
C LEU A 394 15.25 16.06 -15.71
N LEU A 395 14.73 15.76 -14.51
CA LEU A 395 13.80 14.64 -14.32
C LEU A 395 12.55 14.78 -15.20
N SER A 396 11.98 15.99 -15.27
CA SER A 396 10.84 16.30 -16.14
C SER A 396 11.14 16.05 -17.62
N ARG A 397 12.35 16.40 -18.07
CA ARG A 397 12.81 16.19 -19.45
C ARG A 397 12.95 14.70 -19.77
N GLU A 398 13.48 13.92 -18.84
CA GLU A 398 13.67 12.47 -18.99
C GLU A 398 12.39 11.65 -18.72
N GLY A 399 11.29 12.30 -18.34
CA GLY A 399 10.03 11.62 -18.00
C GLY A 399 10.10 10.82 -16.69
N ILE A 400 10.99 11.19 -15.78
CA ILE A 400 11.17 10.55 -14.47
C ILE A 400 10.33 11.31 -13.44
N ALA A 401 9.44 10.63 -12.71
CA ALA A 401 8.66 11.29 -11.67
C ALA A 401 9.53 11.59 -10.45
N ILE A 402 9.34 12.76 -9.81
CA ILE A 402 10.08 13.12 -8.59
C ILE A 402 9.86 12.10 -7.46
N ASP A 403 8.69 11.46 -7.44
CA ASP A 403 8.35 10.37 -6.52
C ASP A 403 9.29 9.16 -6.64
N GLU A 404 9.84 8.90 -7.82
CA GLU A 404 10.83 7.83 -8.02
C GLU A 404 12.14 8.17 -7.31
N VAL A 405 12.55 9.44 -7.33
CA VAL A 405 13.73 9.92 -6.58
C VAL A 405 13.47 9.88 -5.08
N PHE A 406 12.28 10.26 -4.62
CA PHE A 406 11.89 10.10 -3.21
C PHE A 406 11.85 8.63 -2.79
N GLY A 407 11.45 7.72 -3.69
CA GLY A 407 11.61 6.28 -3.52
C GLY A 407 13.06 5.88 -3.24
N GLU A 408 13.99 6.36 -4.05
CA GLU A 408 15.42 6.12 -3.87
C GLU A 408 15.99 6.74 -2.58
N LEU A 409 15.56 7.94 -2.19
CA LEU A 409 15.97 8.55 -0.92
C LEU A 409 15.44 7.77 0.29
N ARG A 410 14.18 7.32 0.24
CA ARG A 410 13.59 6.43 1.26
C ARG A 410 14.38 5.13 1.39
N ARG A 411 14.80 4.54 0.26
CA ARG A 411 15.68 3.37 0.23
C ARG A 411 16.99 3.60 0.97
N ARG A 412 17.64 4.75 0.74
CA ARG A 412 18.93 5.09 1.35
C ARG A 412 18.85 5.34 2.85
N ARG A 413 17.72 5.84 3.35
CA ARG A 413 17.49 6.03 4.80
C ARG A 413 17.51 4.71 5.60
N LEU A 414 17.21 3.58 4.94
CA LEU A 414 17.15 2.26 5.55
C LEU A 414 18.49 1.50 5.48
N LYS A 415 19.51 2.08 4.83
CA LYS A 415 20.89 1.60 4.88
C LYS A 415 21.60 2.24 6.08
#